data_AF-A0A939AWI4-F1
#
_entry.id   AF-A0A939AWI4-F1
#
_cell.length_a   1.000
_cell.length_b   1.000
_cell.length_c   1.000
_cell.angle_alpha   90.00
_cell.angle_beta   90.00
_cell.angle_gamma   90.00
#
_symmetry.space_group_name_H-M   'P 1'
#
loop_
_entity.id
_entity.type
_entity.pdbx_description
1 polymer ?
#
loop_
_entity_poly.entity_id
_entity_poly.type
_entity_poly.pdbx_seq_one_letter_code
_entity_poly.pdbx_strand_id
1 'polypeptide(L)'
;MLNPLTSQRRQRALGLALGGLAASGALLGAALVLQNLRDQGPLLLPSPRQRAPEPPAQAVWVSPLKRQCHSADSTLRQRLLALQRGLPQRTERLRIDPSNYADRQTRDAYGTRLDTTPSLVVLHETVYGLGSAINTFTTHHPNDSDQVSYHLLLGEHGRVVETLDSSKRAYGAGYSAFQGRWVITNPSMAGSVNNFALHLSLETPLDGEDNDAGHSGYSTIQYDHLALVLAEWMRRYRIPFDAITTHRHVDLGLERADPRSFDWSALQRRLAALGALC
;
A
#
# COMPACT_ATOMS: atom_id res chain seq x y z
N MET A 1 51.14 -25.71 -14.69
CA MET A 1 52.10 -26.20 -13.66
C MET A 1 51.30 -27.01 -12.65
N LEU A 2 51.63 -28.29 -12.56
CA LEU A 2 50.97 -29.31 -11.73
C LEU A 2 51.42 -29.18 -10.28
N ASN A 3 50.48 -29.19 -9.32
CA ASN A 3 50.78 -29.46 -7.91
C ASN A 3 50.38 -30.91 -7.60
N PRO A 4 51.29 -31.75 -7.07
CA PRO A 4 50.98 -33.11 -6.70
C PRO A 4 50.53 -33.24 -5.22
N LEU A 5 49.72 -34.27 -5.06
CA LEU A 5 49.28 -34.98 -3.85
C LEU A 5 50.32 -35.08 -2.73
N THR A 6 49.86 -35.16 -1.49
CA THR A 6 50.31 -36.23 -0.56
C THR A 6 49.29 -36.49 0.54
N SER A 7 48.94 -37.77 0.69
CA SER A 7 48.17 -38.35 1.78
C SER A 7 49.11 -39.24 2.60
N GLN A 8 48.94 -39.33 3.92
CA GLN A 8 49.31 -40.48 4.78
C GLN A 8 48.74 -40.24 6.19
N ARG A 9 47.73 -40.99 6.67
CA ARG A 9 47.74 -42.31 7.33
C ARG A 9 48.58 -42.41 8.62
N ARG A 10 47.91 -42.72 9.75
CA ARG A 10 48.24 -43.70 10.83
C ARG A 10 47.13 -43.58 11.90
N GLN A 11 46.16 -44.47 12.04
CA GLN A 11 46.10 -45.84 12.63
C GLN A 11 46.47 -45.98 14.13
N ARG A 12 45.42 -46.36 14.90
CA ARG A 12 45.30 -47.38 15.97
C ARG A 12 45.92 -47.12 17.36
N ALA A 13 45.10 -47.26 18.40
CA ALA A 13 45.13 -48.42 19.32
C ALA A 13 43.90 -48.47 20.25
N LEU A 14 43.38 -49.68 20.44
CA LEU A 14 42.40 -50.09 21.45
C LEU A 14 43.06 -50.23 22.82
N GLY A 15 42.29 -50.00 23.89
CA GLY A 15 42.57 -50.51 25.24
C GLY A 15 41.25 -50.86 25.95
N LEU A 16 41.02 -52.15 26.16
CA LEU A 16 39.95 -52.73 26.97
C LEU A 16 40.47 -52.93 28.40
N ALA A 17 39.65 -52.61 29.41
CA ALA A 17 39.72 -53.24 30.73
C ALA A 17 38.33 -53.25 31.39
N LEU A 18 37.91 -54.46 31.79
CA LEU A 18 36.70 -54.79 32.55
C LEU A 18 36.99 -54.72 34.05
N GLY A 19 35.99 -54.35 34.85
CA GLY A 19 36.05 -54.51 36.31
C GLY A 19 34.83 -54.01 37.08
N GLY A 20 33.85 -54.90 37.31
CA GLY A 20 33.25 -55.17 38.63
C GLY A 20 32.37 -54.14 39.37
N LEU A 21 31.10 -54.53 39.53
CA LEU A 21 30.27 -54.50 40.76
C LEU A 21 29.62 -53.17 41.25
N ALA A 22 28.33 -53.06 40.91
CA ALA A 22 27.18 -52.86 41.80
C ALA A 22 27.36 -52.07 43.12
N ALA A 23 26.81 -50.85 43.16
CA ALA A 23 25.91 -50.33 44.20
C ALA A 23 25.44 -48.91 43.80
N SER A 24 24.28 -48.48 44.31
CA SER A 24 23.75 -47.09 44.26
C SER A 24 22.74 -46.75 43.14
N GLY A 25 21.66 -47.53 43.05
CA GLY A 25 20.49 -47.24 42.21
C GLY A 25 19.59 -46.07 42.66
N ALA A 26 20.08 -45.11 43.44
CA ALA A 26 19.27 -43.98 43.92
C ALA A 26 19.90 -42.58 43.69
N LEU A 27 21.12 -42.50 43.14
CA LEU A 27 21.77 -41.22 42.83
C LEU A 27 21.88 -40.91 41.32
N LEU A 28 21.62 -41.90 40.45
CA LEU A 28 21.60 -41.70 39.00
C LEU A 28 20.31 -41.03 38.49
N GLY A 29 19.20 -41.11 39.22
CA GLY A 29 17.95 -40.45 38.84
C GLY A 29 18.00 -38.92 38.96
N ALA A 30 18.67 -38.40 39.98
CA ALA A 30 18.80 -36.95 40.18
C ALA A 30 19.81 -36.32 39.20
N ALA A 31 20.89 -37.03 38.87
CA ALA A 31 21.90 -36.55 37.92
C ALA A 31 21.38 -36.49 36.46
N LEU A 32 20.53 -37.45 36.05
CA LEU A 32 19.95 -37.45 34.70
C LEU A 32 18.89 -36.35 34.52
N VAL A 33 18.10 -36.06 35.56
CA VAL A 33 17.10 -34.97 35.52
C VAL A 33 17.78 -33.59 35.51
N LEU A 34 18.92 -33.43 36.20
CA LEU A 34 19.69 -32.18 36.18
C LEU A 34 20.52 -31.97 34.91
N GLN A 35 20.91 -33.04 34.20
CA GLN A 35 21.55 -32.91 32.88
C GLN A 35 20.53 -32.53 31.80
N ASN A 36 19.31 -33.07 31.85
CA ASN A 36 18.25 -32.74 30.88
C ASN A 36 17.70 -31.30 31.00
N LEU A 37 17.93 -30.63 32.14
CA LEU A 37 17.61 -29.21 32.35
C LEU A 37 18.76 -28.28 31.96
N ARG A 38 19.97 -28.80 31.71
CA ARG A 38 21.13 -28.02 31.24
C ARG A 38 21.23 -27.94 29.72
N ASP A 39 20.59 -28.86 29.00
CA ASP A 39 20.49 -28.84 27.52
C ASP A 39 19.32 -28.00 26.99
N GLN A 40 18.50 -27.44 27.89
CA GLN A 40 17.65 -26.33 27.53
C GLN A 40 18.52 -25.08 27.53
N GLY A 41 19.16 -24.82 26.38
CA GLY A 41 19.79 -23.54 26.11
C GLY A 41 18.87 -22.40 26.55
N PRO A 42 19.42 -21.26 27.00
CA PRO A 42 18.62 -20.20 27.61
C PRO A 42 17.39 -19.96 26.75
N LEU A 43 16.20 -20.05 27.36
CA LEU A 43 14.97 -19.61 26.73
C LEU A 43 15.24 -18.18 26.27
N LEU A 44 15.56 -18.04 24.97
CA LEU A 44 15.66 -16.76 24.31
C LEU A 44 14.25 -16.20 24.44
N LEU A 45 14.05 -15.38 25.46
CA LEU A 45 12.91 -14.50 25.54
C LEU A 45 12.82 -13.88 24.15
N PRO A 46 11.69 -14.02 23.43
CA PRO A 46 11.56 -13.41 22.13
C PRO A 46 11.95 -11.94 22.30
N SER A 47 12.95 -11.50 21.52
CA SER A 47 13.41 -10.11 21.55
C SER A 47 12.17 -9.21 21.58
N PRO A 48 12.10 -8.23 22.48
CA PRO A 48 10.93 -7.38 22.58
C PRO A 48 10.61 -6.89 21.18
N ARG A 49 9.39 -7.19 20.69
CA ARG A 49 8.98 -6.77 19.35
C ARG A 49 9.21 -5.27 19.26
N GLN A 50 10.21 -4.87 18.47
CA GLN A 50 10.51 -3.46 18.27
C GLN A 50 9.25 -2.84 17.67
N ARG A 51 8.78 -1.73 18.22
CA ARG A 51 7.64 -1.02 17.64
C ARG A 51 8.11 -0.37 16.34
N ALA A 52 7.24 -0.34 15.33
CA ALA A 52 7.50 0.48 14.15
C ALA A 52 7.75 1.94 14.58
N PRO A 53 8.72 2.64 13.97
CA PRO A 53 8.90 4.05 14.23
C PRO A 53 7.63 4.83 13.84
N GLU A 54 7.39 5.92 14.53
CA GLU A 54 6.33 6.88 14.17
C GLU A 54 6.75 7.66 12.91
N PRO A 55 5.81 8.05 12.04
CA PRO A 55 6.13 8.94 10.93
C PRO A 55 6.61 10.31 11.44
N PRO A 56 7.41 11.04 10.64
CA PRO A 56 7.71 12.44 10.92
C PRO A 56 6.44 13.27 11.09
N ALA A 57 6.57 14.39 11.81
CA ALA A 57 5.48 15.34 11.93
C ALA A 57 5.09 15.90 10.55
N GLN A 58 3.79 15.94 10.28
CA GLN A 58 3.22 16.47 9.05
C GLN A 58 2.07 17.42 9.38
N ALA A 59 1.73 18.30 8.42
CA ALA A 59 0.57 19.17 8.56
C ALA A 59 -0.71 18.32 8.74
N VAL A 60 -1.64 18.82 9.54
CA VAL A 60 -2.93 18.15 9.74
C VAL A 60 -3.77 18.26 8.46
N TRP A 61 -4.33 17.15 8.00
CA TRP A 61 -5.33 17.16 6.93
C TRP A 61 -6.60 17.86 7.42
N VAL A 62 -7.02 18.88 6.69
CA VAL A 62 -8.35 19.47 6.83
C VAL A 62 -9.06 19.28 5.50
N SER A 63 -10.01 18.34 5.47
CA SER A 63 -10.72 18.03 4.24
C SER A 63 -11.45 19.26 3.69
N PRO A 64 -11.26 19.61 2.40
CA PRO A 64 -12.04 20.66 1.76
C PRO A 64 -13.51 20.27 1.55
N LEU A 65 -13.82 18.96 1.59
CA LEU A 65 -15.18 18.45 1.51
C LEU A 65 -15.91 18.67 2.84
N LYS A 66 -17.16 19.12 2.74
CA LYS A 66 -18.04 19.33 3.89
C LYS A 66 -19.22 18.37 3.84
N ARG A 67 -19.71 17.99 5.01
CA ARG A 67 -20.98 17.28 5.14
C ARG A 67 -22.08 18.07 4.45
N GLN A 68 -22.81 17.43 3.55
CA GLN A 68 -23.85 18.05 2.76
C GLN A 68 -24.93 17.01 2.43
N CYS A 69 -25.99 16.99 3.23
CA CYS A 69 -27.04 15.97 3.08
C CYS A 69 -28.07 16.28 1.98
N HIS A 70 -28.08 17.52 1.50
CA HIS A 70 -29.07 18.01 0.54
C HIS A 70 -28.37 18.60 -0.68
N SER A 71 -28.81 18.17 -1.86
CA SER A 71 -28.48 18.80 -3.14
C SER A 71 -29.78 19.07 -3.88
N ALA A 72 -30.02 20.33 -4.24
CA ALA A 72 -31.19 20.75 -5.00
C ALA A 72 -31.04 20.49 -6.50
N ASP A 73 -29.85 20.07 -6.97
CA ASP A 73 -29.57 19.88 -8.39
C ASP A 73 -30.05 18.49 -8.86
N SER A 74 -31.35 18.40 -9.16
CA SER A 74 -31.99 17.17 -9.67
C SER A 74 -31.42 16.75 -11.02
N THR A 75 -31.02 17.70 -11.86
CA THR A 75 -30.48 17.44 -13.21
C THR A 75 -29.11 16.79 -13.11
N LEU A 76 -28.21 17.34 -12.28
CA LEU A 76 -26.92 16.73 -11.99
C LEU A 76 -27.09 15.32 -11.42
N ARG A 77 -27.99 15.15 -10.44
CA ARG A 77 -28.27 13.85 -9.84
C ARG A 77 -28.74 12.84 -10.89
N GLN A 78 -29.71 13.19 -11.73
CA GLN A 78 -30.22 12.30 -12.78
C GLN A 78 -29.11 11.91 -13.77
N ARG A 79 -28.26 12.85 -14.16
CA ARG A 79 -27.11 12.60 -15.03
C ARG A 79 -26.10 11.65 -14.40
N LEU A 80 -25.71 11.87 -13.15
CA LEU A 80 -24.79 10.99 -12.42
C LEU A 80 -25.37 9.58 -12.23
N LEU A 81 -26.65 9.46 -11.88
CA LEU A 81 -27.32 8.16 -11.75
C LEU A 81 -27.43 7.44 -13.11
N ALA A 82 -27.63 8.17 -14.21
CA ALA A 82 -27.58 7.59 -15.55
C ALA A 82 -26.18 7.06 -15.89
N LEU A 83 -25.13 7.84 -15.61
CA LEU A 83 -23.74 7.42 -15.78
C LEU A 83 -23.40 6.20 -14.90
N GLN A 84 -23.81 6.21 -13.63
CA GLN A 84 -23.57 5.12 -12.68
C GLN A 84 -24.08 3.77 -13.18
N ARG A 85 -25.28 3.75 -13.79
CA ARG A 85 -25.88 2.51 -14.32
C ARG A 85 -25.08 1.88 -15.45
N GLY A 86 -24.34 2.68 -16.22
CA GLY A 86 -23.51 2.20 -17.33
C GLY A 86 -22.02 2.06 -16.99
N LEU A 87 -21.59 2.48 -15.80
CA LEU A 87 -20.19 2.49 -15.40
C LEU A 87 -19.54 1.09 -15.41
N PRO A 88 -20.19 0.01 -14.92
CA PRO A 88 -19.59 -1.32 -14.93
C PRO A 88 -19.24 -1.82 -16.33
N GLN A 89 -20.08 -1.53 -17.33
CA GLN A 89 -19.84 -1.94 -18.72
C GLN A 89 -18.82 -1.07 -19.44
N ARG A 90 -18.60 0.15 -18.96
CA ARG A 90 -17.64 1.12 -19.51
C ARG A 90 -16.26 1.05 -18.84
N THR A 91 -16.16 0.39 -17.69
CA THR A 91 -14.90 0.24 -16.96
C THR A 91 -14.03 -0.78 -17.68
N GLU A 92 -12.94 -0.29 -18.25
CA GLU A 92 -11.93 -1.12 -18.88
C GLU A 92 -11.07 -1.76 -17.79
N ARG A 93 -10.84 -3.07 -17.88
CA ARG A 93 -9.95 -3.77 -16.96
C ARG A 93 -8.62 -4.02 -17.63
N LEU A 94 -7.57 -3.43 -17.07
CA LEU A 94 -6.21 -3.59 -17.55
C LEU A 94 -5.41 -4.48 -16.60
N ARG A 95 -4.75 -5.49 -17.14
CA ARG A 95 -3.74 -6.24 -16.40
C ARG A 95 -2.41 -5.50 -16.50
N ILE A 96 -1.89 -5.05 -15.35
CA ILE A 96 -0.59 -4.39 -15.24
C ILE A 96 0.52 -5.40 -14.88
N ASP A 97 1.78 -4.99 -15.02
CA ASP A 97 2.93 -5.88 -14.72
C ASP A 97 2.97 -6.22 -13.21
N PRO A 98 3.20 -7.50 -12.84
CA PRO A 98 3.30 -7.92 -11.45
C PRO A 98 4.40 -7.23 -10.63
N SER A 99 5.41 -6.62 -11.25
CA SER A 99 6.40 -5.82 -10.51
C SER A 99 5.80 -4.55 -9.91
N ASN A 100 4.67 -4.06 -10.42
CA ASN A 100 4.13 -2.76 -10.07
C ASN A 100 3.12 -2.79 -8.92
N TYR A 101 2.91 -3.93 -8.26
CA TYR A 101 1.99 -4.05 -7.13
C TYR A 101 2.32 -5.25 -6.25
N ALA A 102 1.67 -5.36 -5.09
CA ALA A 102 1.76 -6.53 -4.22
C ALA A 102 0.42 -6.85 -3.56
N ASP A 103 0.39 -7.89 -2.76
CA ASP A 103 -0.68 -8.09 -1.79
C ASP A 103 -0.59 -7.07 -0.64
N ARG A 104 -1.74 -6.72 -0.07
CA ARG A 104 -1.79 -5.97 1.19
C ARG A 104 -1.24 -6.84 2.32
N GLN A 105 -0.32 -6.30 3.09
CA GLN A 105 0.34 -6.98 4.18
C GLN A 105 -0.55 -6.95 5.43
N THR A 106 -0.82 -8.12 6.01
CA THR A 106 -1.57 -8.26 7.27
C THR A 106 -0.69 -8.02 8.50
N ARG A 107 0.62 -7.86 8.28
CA ARG A 107 1.60 -7.50 9.31
C ARG A 107 2.59 -6.49 8.75
N ASP A 108 3.04 -5.56 9.58
CA ASP A 108 4.18 -4.71 9.24
C ASP A 108 5.50 -5.48 9.39
N ALA A 109 6.61 -4.84 9.03
CA ALA A 109 7.96 -5.36 9.16
C ALA A 109 8.38 -5.65 10.61
N TYR A 110 7.61 -5.20 11.59
CA TYR A 110 7.84 -5.32 13.02
C TYR A 110 6.91 -6.37 13.68
N GLY A 111 6.07 -7.03 12.88
CA GLY A 111 5.15 -8.09 13.31
C GLY A 111 3.82 -7.59 13.88
N THR A 112 3.56 -6.28 13.90
CA THR A 112 2.28 -5.68 14.29
C THR A 112 1.20 -6.12 13.30
N ARG A 113 0.03 -6.53 13.78
CA ARG A 113 -1.10 -6.84 12.89
C ARG A 113 -1.67 -5.56 12.30
N LEU A 114 -2.02 -5.62 11.02
CA LEU A 114 -2.57 -4.51 10.26
C LEU A 114 -4.00 -4.83 9.80
N ASP A 115 -4.87 -3.84 9.86
CA ASP A 115 -6.12 -3.86 9.11
C ASP A 115 -5.82 -3.47 7.66
N THR A 116 -6.08 -4.41 6.75
CA THR A 116 -5.85 -4.23 5.31
C THR A 116 -7.09 -3.69 4.59
N THR A 117 -8.18 -3.39 5.31
CA THR A 117 -9.37 -2.79 4.72
C THR A 117 -9.02 -1.38 4.23
N PRO A 118 -9.29 -1.05 2.95
CA PRO A 118 -9.09 0.31 2.47
C PRO A 118 -9.75 1.35 3.37
N SER A 119 -8.99 2.34 3.81
CA SER A 119 -9.48 3.39 4.73
C SER A 119 -9.06 4.80 4.32
N LEU A 120 -8.37 4.93 3.18
CA LEU A 120 -7.88 6.19 2.63
C LEU A 120 -8.02 6.17 1.11
N VAL A 121 -8.36 7.31 0.49
CA VAL A 121 -8.19 7.51 -0.95
C VAL A 121 -7.17 8.62 -1.18
N VAL A 122 -6.15 8.33 -1.98
CA VAL A 122 -5.16 9.31 -2.44
C VAL A 122 -5.45 9.63 -3.90
N LEU A 123 -5.74 10.90 -4.16
CA LEU A 123 -5.92 11.44 -5.49
C LEU A 123 -4.56 11.79 -6.10
N HIS A 124 -4.42 11.44 -7.37
CA HIS A 124 -3.25 11.67 -8.19
C HIS A 124 -3.62 12.37 -9.50
N GLU A 125 -2.60 12.82 -10.21
CA GLU A 125 -2.68 13.10 -11.63
C GLU A 125 -1.61 12.30 -12.38
N THR A 126 -1.81 12.06 -13.67
CA THR A 126 -0.87 11.29 -14.49
C THR A 126 0.34 12.10 -14.97
N VAL A 127 0.27 13.43 -14.86
CA VAL A 127 1.19 14.45 -15.42
C VAL A 127 1.20 14.46 -16.95
N TYR A 128 1.06 13.32 -17.61
CA TYR A 128 0.92 13.16 -19.06
C TYR A 128 -0.43 12.51 -19.42
N GLY A 129 -0.68 12.25 -20.70
CA GLY A 129 -1.85 11.49 -21.13
C GLY A 129 -1.97 10.09 -20.49
N LEU A 130 -3.20 9.57 -20.49
CA LEU A 130 -3.60 8.29 -19.90
C LEU A 130 -2.80 7.11 -20.44
N GLY A 131 -2.43 7.16 -21.73
CA GLY A 131 -1.59 6.15 -22.38
C GLY A 131 -0.20 6.03 -21.76
N SER A 132 0.38 7.14 -21.29
CA SER A 132 1.68 7.14 -20.61
C SER A 132 1.60 6.36 -19.31
N ALA A 133 0.61 6.65 -18.47
CA ALA A 133 0.38 5.93 -17.22
C ALA A 133 0.13 4.42 -17.45
N ILE A 134 -0.70 4.09 -18.45
CA ILE A 134 -0.96 2.69 -18.84
C ILE A 134 0.35 2.00 -19.23
N ASN A 135 1.16 2.62 -20.09
CA ASN A 135 2.42 2.05 -20.55
C ASN A 135 3.38 1.81 -19.38
N THR A 136 3.52 2.78 -18.47
CA THR A 136 4.32 2.64 -17.25
C THR A 136 3.83 1.45 -16.42
N PHE A 137 2.54 1.34 -16.15
CA PHE A 137 2.04 0.25 -15.30
C PHE A 137 2.19 -1.14 -15.96
N THR A 138 2.14 -1.22 -17.29
CA THR A 138 2.36 -2.48 -18.02
C THR A 138 3.84 -2.80 -18.26
N THR A 139 4.75 -1.88 -17.95
CA THR A 139 6.20 -2.10 -18.08
C THR A 139 6.73 -2.79 -16.83
N HIS A 140 7.60 -3.78 -17.02
CA HIS A 140 8.30 -4.44 -15.93
C HIS A 140 9.35 -3.51 -15.31
N HIS A 141 9.31 -3.34 -13.99
CA HIS A 141 10.23 -2.50 -13.23
C HIS A 141 10.99 -3.33 -12.18
N PRO A 142 12.26 -3.71 -12.45
CA PRO A 142 13.04 -4.55 -11.54
C PRO A 142 13.52 -3.79 -10.29
N ASN A 143 13.59 -2.46 -10.35
CA ASN A 143 13.97 -1.63 -9.22
C ASN A 143 12.73 -1.11 -8.50
N ASP A 144 12.70 -1.25 -7.17
CA ASP A 144 11.57 -0.79 -6.35
C ASP A 144 11.27 0.71 -6.49
N SER A 145 12.29 1.54 -6.82
CA SER A 145 12.12 2.99 -7.05
C SER A 145 11.32 3.33 -8.29
N ASP A 146 11.26 2.42 -9.27
CA ASP A 146 10.64 2.64 -10.57
C ASP A 146 9.22 2.04 -10.61
N GLN A 147 8.87 1.22 -9.61
CA GLN A 147 7.58 0.56 -9.55
C GLN A 147 6.48 1.54 -9.14
N VAL A 148 5.44 1.63 -9.94
CA VAL A 148 4.31 2.53 -9.70
C VAL A 148 3.02 1.93 -10.23
N SER A 149 1.94 2.11 -9.47
CA SER A 149 0.60 1.76 -9.94
C SER A 149 -0.47 2.49 -9.15
N TYR A 150 -1.63 2.64 -9.78
CA TYR A 150 -2.86 3.08 -9.14
C TYR A 150 -3.92 1.99 -9.23
N HIS A 151 -5.05 2.18 -8.54
CA HIS A 151 -6.19 1.25 -8.64
C HIS A 151 -7.09 1.61 -9.82
N LEU A 152 -7.22 2.91 -10.11
CA LEU A 152 -8.11 3.41 -11.14
C LEU A 152 -7.55 4.67 -11.82
N LEU A 153 -7.73 4.77 -13.13
CA LEU A 153 -7.38 5.92 -13.97
C LEU A 153 -8.64 6.50 -14.63
N LEU A 154 -8.76 7.82 -14.64
CA LEU A 154 -9.87 8.56 -15.27
C LEU A 154 -9.37 9.45 -16.41
N GLY A 155 -9.68 9.05 -17.63
CA GLY A 155 -9.30 9.79 -18.83
C GLY A 155 -10.10 11.07 -19.04
N GLU A 156 -9.50 12.05 -19.73
CA GLU A 156 -10.05 13.37 -20.02
C GLU A 156 -11.42 13.29 -20.70
N HIS A 157 -11.58 12.32 -21.61
CA HIS A 157 -12.81 12.06 -22.36
C HIS A 157 -13.73 11.00 -21.73
N GLY A 158 -13.55 10.70 -20.44
CA GLY A 158 -14.42 9.81 -19.69
C GLY A 158 -14.08 8.32 -19.81
N ARG A 159 -12.87 7.97 -20.26
CA ARG A 159 -12.38 6.59 -20.08
C ARG A 159 -12.20 6.28 -18.61
N VAL A 160 -12.54 5.06 -18.20
CA VAL A 160 -12.40 4.57 -16.82
C VAL A 160 -11.63 3.27 -16.88
N VAL A 161 -10.42 3.24 -16.34
CA VAL A 161 -9.55 2.08 -16.42
C VAL A 161 -9.25 1.59 -15.00
N GLU A 162 -9.76 0.41 -14.67
CA GLU A 162 -9.42 -0.34 -13.46
C GLU A 162 -8.14 -1.14 -13.73
N THR A 163 -7.08 -0.81 -13.01
CA THR A 163 -5.74 -1.40 -13.18
C THR A 163 -5.42 -2.43 -12.11
N LEU A 164 -6.05 -2.32 -10.93
CA LEU A 164 -5.88 -3.24 -9.81
C LEU A 164 -7.16 -3.42 -9.01
N ASP A 165 -7.42 -4.66 -8.60
CA ASP A 165 -8.43 -4.94 -7.58
C ASP A 165 -8.02 -4.27 -6.26
N SER A 166 -8.99 -3.67 -5.57
CA SER A 166 -8.84 -3.03 -4.26
C SER A 166 -8.18 -3.87 -3.15
N SER A 167 -8.18 -5.20 -3.25
CA SER A 167 -7.47 -6.10 -2.32
C SER A 167 -5.96 -6.07 -2.51
N LYS A 168 -5.47 -5.57 -3.63
CA LYS A 168 -4.04 -5.38 -3.90
C LYS A 168 -3.54 -4.07 -3.30
N ARG A 169 -2.23 -4.06 -3.04
CA ARG A 169 -1.45 -2.89 -2.64
C ARG A 169 -0.82 -2.30 -3.89
N ALA A 170 -1.38 -1.21 -4.38
CA ALA A 170 -0.76 -0.42 -5.42
C ALA A 170 0.42 0.40 -4.87
N TYR A 171 1.34 0.80 -5.73
CA TYR A 171 2.53 1.59 -5.37
C TYR A 171 2.33 3.04 -5.76
N GLY A 172 1.39 3.70 -5.08
CA GLY A 172 0.92 5.01 -5.49
C GLY A 172 1.55 6.19 -4.74
N ALA A 173 1.93 6.04 -3.48
CA ALA A 173 2.26 7.17 -2.61
C ALA A 173 3.68 7.20 -2.03
N GLY A 174 4.55 6.23 -2.36
CA GLY A 174 5.94 6.21 -1.89
C GLY A 174 6.09 6.47 -0.38
N TYR A 175 7.05 7.31 -0.01
CA TYR A 175 7.29 7.78 1.36
C TYR A 175 6.18 8.71 1.84
N SER A 176 5.24 8.17 2.62
CA SER A 176 3.99 8.87 2.93
C SER A 176 3.38 8.50 4.27
N ALA A 177 2.61 9.43 4.82
CA ALA A 177 1.76 9.22 5.99
C ALA A 177 0.44 9.98 5.89
N PHE A 178 -0.57 9.56 6.65
CA PHE A 178 -1.84 10.27 6.76
C PHE A 178 -2.32 10.24 8.20
N GLN A 179 -2.53 11.41 8.80
CA GLN A 179 -2.93 11.56 10.22
C GLN A 179 -2.10 10.69 11.18
N GLY A 180 -0.77 10.69 11.01
CA GLY A 180 0.15 9.90 11.84
C GLY A 180 0.17 8.41 11.54
N ARG A 181 -0.55 7.94 10.51
CA ARG A 181 -0.57 6.53 10.09
C ARG A 181 0.30 6.30 8.86
N TRP A 182 1.13 5.29 8.94
CA TRP A 182 1.87 4.70 7.82
C TRP A 182 2.08 3.21 8.06
N VAL A 183 2.55 2.48 7.05
CA VAL A 183 2.96 1.08 7.19
C VAL A 183 4.35 0.90 6.61
N ILE A 184 5.22 0.27 7.38
CA ILE A 184 6.55 -0.16 6.92
C ILE A 184 6.46 -1.65 6.62
N THR A 185 6.52 -2.02 5.34
CA THR A 185 6.49 -3.43 4.90
C THR A 185 7.87 -4.04 4.76
N ASN A 186 8.91 -3.21 4.70
CA ASN A 186 10.32 -3.60 4.61
C ASN A 186 11.14 -2.64 5.50
N PRO A 187 11.94 -3.12 6.48
CA PRO A 187 12.73 -2.25 7.35
C PRO A 187 13.74 -1.35 6.60
N SER A 188 14.12 -1.73 5.38
CA SER A 188 15.02 -0.95 4.52
C SER A 188 14.31 0.12 3.69
N MET A 189 12.98 0.20 3.76
CA MET A 189 12.17 1.17 3.04
C MET A 189 11.44 2.10 3.99
N ALA A 190 11.15 3.30 3.49
CA ALA A 190 10.36 4.27 4.22
C ALA A 190 8.89 3.82 4.37
N GLY A 191 8.21 4.30 5.40
CA GLY A 191 6.79 3.99 5.61
C GLY A 191 5.89 4.63 4.56
N SER A 192 4.75 3.99 4.31
CA SER A 192 3.82 4.39 3.25
C SER A 192 2.36 4.16 3.61
N VAL A 193 1.46 4.96 3.02
CA VAL A 193 0.00 4.73 3.11
C VAL A 193 -0.51 3.62 2.19
N ASN A 194 0.31 3.16 1.24
CA ASN A 194 -0.07 2.21 0.18
C ASN A 194 -0.82 0.96 0.69
N ASN A 195 -0.47 0.46 1.89
CA ASN A 195 -1.05 -0.78 2.42
C ASN A 195 -2.54 -0.66 2.79
N PHE A 196 -3.05 0.56 3.01
CA PHE A 196 -4.45 0.82 3.38
C PHE A 196 -5.12 1.90 2.51
N ALA A 197 -4.42 2.42 1.50
CA ALA A 197 -4.94 3.39 0.55
C ALA A 197 -5.49 2.74 -0.73
N LEU A 198 -6.49 3.40 -1.33
CA LEU A 198 -6.82 3.29 -2.74
C LEU A 198 -6.26 4.51 -3.46
N HIS A 199 -5.83 4.31 -4.70
CA HIS A 199 -5.17 5.34 -5.49
C HIS A 199 -5.96 5.55 -6.78
N LEU A 200 -6.33 6.80 -7.05
CA LEU A 200 -7.11 7.18 -8.21
C LEU A 200 -6.43 8.35 -8.89
N SER A 201 -6.13 8.20 -10.18
CA SER A 201 -5.51 9.26 -10.96
C SER A 201 -6.45 9.84 -11.99
N LEU A 202 -6.37 11.15 -12.17
CA LEU A 202 -6.99 11.87 -13.27
C LEU A 202 -5.94 12.04 -14.37
N GLU A 203 -6.34 11.82 -15.63
CA GLU A 203 -5.55 12.23 -16.79
C GLU A 203 -5.37 13.75 -16.76
N THR A 204 -4.11 14.19 -16.79
CA THR A 204 -3.75 15.60 -16.87
C THR A 204 -4.17 16.15 -18.24
N PRO A 205 -4.80 17.33 -18.32
CA PRO A 205 -5.13 17.95 -19.61
C PRO A 205 -3.86 18.31 -20.38
N LEU A 206 -3.99 18.48 -21.70
CA LEU A 206 -2.85 18.74 -22.59
C LEU A 206 -2.00 19.97 -22.17
N ASP A 207 -2.63 21.00 -21.59
CA ASP A 207 -1.96 22.20 -21.09
C ASP A 207 -1.33 22.05 -19.70
N GLY A 208 -1.26 20.82 -19.18
CA GLY A 208 -0.59 20.47 -17.93
C GLY A 208 0.49 19.40 -18.08
N GLU A 209 0.84 19.00 -19.31
CA GLU A 209 1.89 18.01 -19.61
C GLU A 209 3.31 18.55 -19.42
N ASP A 210 3.54 19.21 -18.29
CA ASP A 210 4.75 19.92 -17.93
C ASP A 210 4.95 19.94 -16.39
N ASN A 211 5.94 20.70 -15.93
CA ASN A 211 6.27 20.87 -14.52
C ASN A 211 5.69 22.16 -13.92
N ASP A 212 4.78 22.84 -14.60
CA ASP A 212 4.21 24.09 -14.09
C ASP A 212 3.30 23.82 -12.89
N ALA A 213 3.09 24.86 -12.08
CA ALA A 213 2.35 24.75 -10.82
C ALA A 213 0.85 24.45 -11.00
N GLY A 214 0.31 24.56 -12.22
CA GLY A 214 -1.09 24.33 -12.51
C GLY A 214 -1.39 24.27 -14.01
N HIS A 215 -2.60 23.83 -14.33
CA HIS A 215 -3.15 23.70 -15.69
C HIS A 215 -4.64 24.12 -15.71
N SER A 216 -5.30 24.08 -16.87
CA SER A 216 -6.72 24.47 -17.06
C SER A 216 -7.71 23.76 -16.11
N GLY A 217 -7.36 22.55 -15.69
CA GLY A 217 -8.11 21.74 -14.73
C GLY A 217 -8.75 20.53 -15.38
N TYR A 218 -9.43 19.73 -14.58
CA TYR A 218 -10.01 18.46 -15.05
C TYR A 218 -11.39 18.65 -15.68
N SER A 219 -11.72 17.80 -16.64
CA SER A 219 -12.97 17.88 -17.39
C SER A 219 -14.19 17.57 -16.53
N THR A 220 -15.36 18.03 -16.96
CA THR A 220 -16.63 17.74 -16.25
C THR A 220 -16.89 16.25 -16.12
N ILE A 221 -16.55 15.45 -17.15
CA ILE A 221 -16.78 14.00 -17.14
C ILE A 221 -15.78 13.28 -16.23
N GLN A 222 -14.54 13.78 -16.09
CA GLN A 222 -13.60 13.27 -15.09
C GLN A 222 -14.13 13.45 -13.67
N TYR A 223 -14.64 14.64 -13.32
CA TYR A 223 -15.24 14.85 -12.01
C TYR A 223 -16.50 14.01 -11.78
N ASP A 224 -17.31 13.77 -12.82
CA ASP A 224 -18.48 12.90 -12.69
C ASP A 224 -18.07 11.45 -12.35
N HIS A 225 -17.13 10.87 -13.11
CA HIS A 225 -16.63 9.52 -12.84
C HIS A 225 -15.88 9.44 -11.52
N LEU A 226 -15.11 10.47 -11.17
CA LEU A 226 -14.44 10.58 -9.87
C LEU A 226 -15.44 10.48 -8.72
N ALA A 227 -16.51 11.27 -8.77
CA ALA A 227 -17.54 11.24 -7.74
C ALA A 227 -18.25 9.88 -7.66
N LEU A 228 -18.50 9.22 -8.79
CA LEU A 228 -19.12 7.90 -8.82
C LEU A 228 -18.23 6.82 -8.18
N VAL A 229 -16.94 6.79 -8.56
CA VAL A 229 -15.96 5.85 -8.02
C VAL A 229 -15.75 6.08 -6.52
N LEU A 230 -15.58 7.33 -6.10
CA LEU A 230 -15.42 7.68 -4.69
C LEU A 230 -16.66 7.31 -3.88
N ALA A 231 -17.87 7.63 -4.35
CA ALA A 231 -19.10 7.25 -3.65
C ALA A 231 -19.23 5.73 -3.49
N GLU A 232 -18.82 4.96 -4.50
CA GLU A 232 -18.78 3.50 -4.40
C GLU A 232 -17.78 3.04 -3.33
N TRP A 233 -16.54 3.52 -3.37
CA TRP A 233 -15.49 3.15 -2.40
C TRP A 233 -15.84 3.58 -0.97
N MET A 234 -16.36 4.79 -0.78
CA MET A 234 -16.87 5.27 0.50
C MET A 234 -17.93 4.33 1.07
N ARG A 235 -18.89 3.90 0.25
CA ARG A 235 -19.94 2.96 0.69
C ARG A 235 -19.37 1.56 0.96
N ARG A 236 -18.53 1.04 0.07
CA ARG A 236 -18.00 -0.33 0.11
C ARG A 236 -17.05 -0.54 1.29
N TYR A 237 -16.19 0.44 1.55
CA TYR A 237 -15.11 0.36 2.54
C TYR A 237 -15.34 1.23 3.78
N ARG A 238 -16.47 1.95 3.84
CA ARG A 238 -16.77 2.91 4.91
C ARG A 238 -15.69 3.99 5.06
N ILE A 239 -15.07 4.37 3.94
CA ILE A 239 -14.10 5.47 3.90
C ILE A 239 -14.89 6.77 4.11
N PRO A 240 -14.60 7.56 5.16
CA PRO A 240 -15.26 8.83 5.36
C PRO A 240 -14.76 9.86 4.33
N PHE A 241 -15.56 10.88 4.02
CA PHE A 241 -15.18 11.88 3.01
C PHE A 241 -13.94 12.69 3.40
N ASP A 242 -13.61 12.75 4.69
CA ASP A 242 -12.40 13.41 5.20
C ASP A 242 -11.15 12.54 5.07
N ALA A 243 -11.27 11.28 4.66
CA ALA A 243 -10.17 10.39 4.25
C ALA A 243 -10.00 10.33 2.73
N ILE A 244 -10.48 11.35 2.00
CA ILE A 244 -10.13 11.60 0.60
C ILE A 244 -9.10 12.74 0.61
N THR A 245 -7.88 12.45 0.17
CA THR A 245 -6.74 13.37 0.24
C THR A 245 -6.00 13.43 -1.09
N THR A 246 -5.03 14.34 -1.20
CA THR A 246 -4.11 14.43 -2.34
C THR A 246 -2.80 13.70 -2.06
N HIS A 247 -2.08 13.35 -3.12
CA HIS A 247 -0.72 12.84 -3.01
C HIS A 247 0.21 13.87 -2.35
N ARG A 248 0.12 15.14 -2.77
CA ARG A 248 0.84 16.26 -2.14
C ARG A 248 0.71 16.29 -0.62
N HIS A 249 -0.46 15.96 -0.07
CA HIS A 249 -0.68 16.03 1.36
C HIS A 249 -0.03 14.85 2.12
N VAL A 250 -0.10 13.64 1.55
CA VAL A 250 0.45 12.45 2.22
C VAL A 250 1.96 12.30 2.03
N ASP A 251 2.53 12.99 1.05
CA ASP A 251 3.94 12.95 0.73
C ASP A 251 4.79 13.59 1.82
N LEU A 252 5.68 12.78 2.40
CA LEU A 252 6.64 13.22 3.42
C LEU A 252 7.95 13.75 2.81
N GLY A 253 8.19 13.49 1.52
CA GLY A 253 9.37 13.96 0.80
C GLY A 253 9.26 15.41 0.30
N LEU A 254 8.04 15.95 0.22
CA LEU A 254 7.75 17.26 -0.37
C LEU A 254 8.11 17.35 -1.87
N GLU A 255 8.04 16.21 -2.56
CA GLU A 255 8.33 16.02 -3.98
C GLU A 255 7.06 16.04 -4.84
N ARG A 256 5.88 15.91 -4.21
CA ARG A 256 4.61 15.72 -4.92
C ARG A 256 3.71 16.95 -4.82
N ALA A 257 3.13 17.35 -5.96
CA ALA A 257 2.25 18.51 -6.06
C ALA A 257 0.81 18.13 -6.45
N ASP A 258 0.56 16.87 -6.79
CA ASP A 258 -0.63 16.39 -7.46
C ASP A 258 -1.82 16.10 -6.51
N PRO A 259 -3.06 16.18 -7.03
CA PRO A 259 -3.42 16.72 -8.34
C PRO A 259 -3.39 18.26 -8.37
N ARG A 260 -2.71 18.85 -9.37
CA ARG A 260 -2.71 20.30 -9.62
C ARG A 260 -4.08 20.76 -10.11
N SER A 261 -4.40 22.03 -9.88
CA SER A 261 -5.68 22.65 -10.31
C SER A 261 -6.96 21.88 -9.93
N PHE A 262 -6.94 21.09 -8.85
CA PHE A 262 -8.09 20.30 -8.42
C PHE A 262 -9.18 21.16 -7.78
N ASP A 263 -10.40 21.10 -8.33
CA ASP A 263 -11.59 21.81 -7.86
C ASP A 263 -12.40 20.93 -6.89
N TRP A 264 -12.11 21.13 -5.60
CA TRP A 264 -12.86 20.51 -4.51
C TRP A 264 -14.34 20.85 -4.50
N SER A 265 -14.73 22.05 -4.96
CA SER A 265 -16.13 22.44 -5.03
C SER A 265 -16.86 21.67 -6.12
N ALA A 266 -16.22 21.42 -7.26
CA ALA A 266 -16.75 20.56 -8.31
C ALA A 266 -16.98 19.13 -7.83
N LEU A 267 -16.02 18.56 -7.07
CA LEU A 267 -16.19 17.25 -6.47
C LEU A 267 -17.33 17.25 -5.43
N GLN A 268 -17.35 18.21 -4.51
CA GLN A 268 -18.35 18.30 -3.44
C GLN A 268 -19.77 18.33 -4.00
N ARG A 269 -20.03 19.15 -5.04
CA ARG A 269 -21.35 19.25 -5.67
C ARG A 269 -21.85 17.88 -6.16
N ARG A 270 -20.96 17.07 -6.73
CA ARG A 270 -21.30 15.75 -7.29
C ARG A 270 -21.49 14.70 -6.20
N LEU A 271 -20.60 14.65 -5.21
CA LEU A 271 -20.77 13.76 -4.07
C LEU A 271 -22.04 14.07 -3.27
N ALA A 272 -22.37 15.35 -3.08
CA ALA A 272 -23.64 15.79 -2.47
C ALA A 272 -24.86 15.37 -3.31
N ALA A 273 -24.80 15.52 -4.64
CA ALA A 273 -25.87 15.06 -5.54
C ALA A 273 -26.11 13.55 -5.48
N LEU A 274 -25.05 12.77 -5.20
CA LEU A 274 -25.12 11.32 -4.97
C LEU A 274 -25.55 10.96 -3.53
N GLY A 275 -25.65 11.93 -2.61
CA GLY A 275 -25.91 11.68 -1.20
C GLY A 275 -24.75 11.02 -0.46
N ALA A 276 -23.53 11.11 -1.00
CA ALA A 276 -22.33 10.50 -0.42
C ALA A 276 -21.72 11.32 0.73
N LEU A 277 -22.18 12.56 0.94
CA LEU A 277 -21.71 13.47 2.00
C LEU A 277 -22.72 13.60 3.16
N CYS A 278 -23.68 12.66 3.25
CA CYS A 278 -24.71 12.62 4.29
C CYS A 278 -24.22 11.93 5.56
#